data_AF-A0A175RXC7-F1
#
_entry.id   AF-A0A175RXC7-F1
#
_cell.length_a   1.000
_cell.length_b   1.000
_cell.length_c   1.000
_cell.angle_alpha   90.00
_cell.angle_beta   90.00
_cell.angle_gamma   90.00
#
_symmetry.space_group_name_H-M   'P 1'
#
loop_
_entity.id
_entity.type
_entity.pdbx_description
1 polymer ?
#
loop_
_entity_poly.entity_id
_entity_poly.type
_entity_poly.pdbx_seq_one_letter_code
_entity_poly.pdbx_strand_id
1 'polypeptide(L)'
;MSVSEVWADAPSPCVDVCKYKRAGRCVGCMMTKAEKDSFPRSGSAEAKKAFFDGLMERLRSEHKNPAFWAIAYKRKCEREGVPCPLDEEDAETAG
;
A
#
# COMPACT_ATOMS: atom_id res chain seq x y z
N MET A 1 10.96 -16.13 -6.98
CA MET A 1 11.06 -14.66 -7.04
C MET A 1 11.22 -14.18 -5.61
N SER A 2 12.45 -13.93 -5.18
CA SER A 2 12.74 -13.41 -3.85
C SER A 2 12.13 -12.01 -3.75
N VAL A 3 11.30 -11.76 -2.74
CA VAL A 3 10.75 -10.42 -2.53
C VAL A 3 11.88 -9.51 -2.06
N SER A 4 12.06 -8.35 -2.70
CA SER A 4 13.12 -7.39 -2.37
C SER A 4 13.06 -6.98 -0.89
N GLU A 5 14.23 -6.75 -0.28
CA GLU A 5 14.32 -6.29 1.12
C GLU A 5 13.56 -4.97 1.37
N VAL A 6 13.36 -4.16 0.32
CA VAL A 6 12.51 -2.95 0.31
C VAL A 6 11.10 -3.22 0.86
N TRP A 7 10.54 -4.39 0.57
CA TRP A 7 9.23 -4.79 1.08
C TRP A 7 9.24 -5.10 2.58
N ALA A 8 10.37 -5.49 3.17
CA ALA A 8 10.46 -5.73 4.61
C ALA A 8 10.25 -4.43 5.40
N ASP A 9 10.69 -3.31 4.85
CA ASP A 9 10.57 -1.96 5.43
C ASP A 9 9.36 -1.18 4.90
N ALA A 10 8.60 -1.75 3.96
CA ALA A 10 7.43 -1.09 3.38
C ALA A 10 6.45 -0.63 4.48
N PRO A 11 6.11 0.67 4.53
CA PRO A 11 5.18 1.21 5.51
C PRO A 11 3.75 0.77 5.18
N SER A 12 2.85 0.88 6.15
CA SER A 12 1.43 0.52 5.97
C SER A 12 0.81 1.24 4.75
N PRO A 13 0.01 0.54 3.92
CA PRO A 13 -0.66 1.10 2.73
C PRO A 13 -1.75 2.15 3.03
N CYS A 14 -1.93 2.49 4.30
CA CYS A 14 -2.80 3.57 4.74
C CYS A 14 -2.23 4.95 4.36
N VAL A 15 -3.01 5.74 3.61
CA VAL A 15 -2.70 7.13 3.21
C VAL A 15 -3.25 8.19 4.18
N ASP A 16 -3.46 7.80 5.44
CA ASP A 16 -3.87 8.63 6.58
C ASP A 16 -5.20 9.41 6.45
N VAL A 17 -5.99 9.14 5.41
CA VAL A 17 -7.36 9.68 5.24
C VAL A 17 -8.44 8.81 5.88
N CYS A 18 -8.08 7.90 6.78
CA CYS A 18 -9.00 6.94 7.44
C CYS A 18 -10.16 7.59 8.21
N LYS A 19 -10.11 8.91 8.44
CA LYS A 19 -11.23 9.69 8.96
C LYS A 19 -12.45 9.65 8.03
N TYR A 20 -12.22 9.58 6.72
CA TYR A 20 -13.26 9.50 5.71
C TYR A 20 -13.53 8.03 5.36
N LYS A 21 -14.71 7.52 5.74
CA LYS A 21 -15.10 6.12 5.56
C LYS A 21 -16.40 5.99 4.78
N ARG A 22 -16.48 5.00 3.90
CA ARG A 22 -17.69 4.59 3.19
C ARG A 22 -17.91 3.10 3.43
N ALA A 23 -19.11 2.72 3.87
CA ALA A 23 -19.44 1.33 4.21
C ALA A 23 -18.44 0.64 5.16
N GLY A 24 -17.88 1.38 6.14
CA GLY A 24 -16.91 0.83 7.10
C GLY A 24 -15.45 0.71 6.60
N ARG A 25 -15.18 1.09 5.35
CA ARG A 25 -13.86 1.10 4.71
C ARG A 25 -13.37 2.52 4.48
N CYS A 26 -12.05 2.74 4.57
CA CYS A 26 -11.41 4.02 4.26
C CYS A 26 -11.59 4.36 2.79
N VAL A 27 -12.01 5.58 2.44
CA VAL A 27 -12.19 5.96 1.02
C VAL A 27 -10.88 6.17 0.25
N GLY A 28 -9.72 6.14 0.93
CA GLY A 28 -8.42 6.33 0.28
C GLY A 28 -7.70 5.01 0.02
N CYS A 29 -7.47 4.21 1.06
CA CYS A 29 -6.81 2.91 0.95
C CYS A 29 -7.79 1.74 0.83
N MET A 30 -9.10 2.00 0.81
CA MET A 30 -10.16 0.98 0.87
C MET A 30 -10.13 0.06 2.07
N MET A 31 -9.15 0.14 2.98
CA MET A 31 -9.03 -0.76 4.14
C MET A 31 -10.01 -0.44 5.26
N THR A 32 -10.41 -1.48 5.99
CA THR A 32 -11.00 -1.38 7.33
C THR A 32 -9.93 -1.09 8.37
N LYS A 33 -10.37 -0.69 9.57
CA LYS A 33 -9.46 -0.51 10.70
C LYS A 33 -8.78 -1.83 11.10
N ALA A 34 -9.53 -2.94 11.10
CA ALA A 34 -8.99 -4.25 11.42
C ALA A 34 -7.89 -4.69 10.44
N GLU A 35 -8.10 -4.50 9.13
CA GLU A 35 -7.08 -4.77 8.10
C GLU A 35 -5.82 -3.90 8.28
N LYS A 36 -5.99 -2.64 8.73
CA LYS A 36 -4.86 -1.74 9.03
C LYS A 36 -4.08 -2.21 10.25
N ASP A 37 -4.78 -2.61 11.30
CA ASP A 37 -4.16 -3.03 12.56
C ASP A 37 -3.49 -4.42 12.43
N SER A 38 -3.96 -5.26 11.50
CA SER A 38 -3.34 -6.55 11.17
C SER A 38 -2.10 -6.45 10.28
N PHE A 39 -1.77 -5.26 9.76
CA PHE A 39 -0.64 -5.11 8.84
C PHE A 39 0.69 -5.34 9.58
N PRO A 40 1.55 -6.26 9.12
CA PRO A 40 2.82 -6.56 9.77
C PRO A 40 3.74 -5.34 9.75
N ARG A 41 4.29 -4.97 10.91
CA ARG A 41 5.14 -3.75 11.03
C ARG A 41 6.58 -3.98 10.59
N SER A 42 7.14 -5.18 10.76
CA SER A 42 8.55 -5.47 10.48
C SER A 42 8.76 -6.90 9.96
N GLY A 43 9.74 -7.09 9.08
CA GLY A 43 10.32 -8.41 8.79
C GLY A 43 9.41 -9.41 8.07
N SER A 44 8.41 -8.94 7.31
CA SER A 44 7.48 -9.81 6.59
C SER A 44 7.29 -9.34 5.16
N ALA A 45 8.39 -9.25 4.40
CA ALA A 45 8.40 -8.76 3.03
C ALA A 45 7.36 -9.46 2.14
N GLU A 46 7.29 -10.81 2.17
CA GLU A 46 6.31 -11.53 1.37
C GLU A 46 4.87 -11.28 1.81
N ALA A 47 4.61 -11.22 3.12
CA ALA A 47 3.27 -10.94 3.65
C ALA A 47 2.83 -9.51 3.32
N LYS A 48 3.75 -8.54 3.39
CA LYS A 48 3.51 -7.15 3.00
C LYS A 48 3.19 -7.08 1.51
N LYS A 49 3.99 -7.73 0.65
CA LYS A 49 3.73 -7.77 -0.79
C LYS A 49 2.37 -8.38 -1.11
N ALA A 50 2.07 -9.56 -0.59
CA ALA A 50 0.77 -10.21 -0.80
C ALA A 50 -0.42 -9.35 -0.32
N PHE A 51 -0.23 -8.58 0.76
CA PHE A 51 -1.22 -7.63 1.23
C PHE A 51 -1.44 -6.46 0.24
N PHE A 52 -0.35 -5.92 -0.31
CA PHE A 52 -0.40 -4.87 -1.32
C PHE A 52 -1.06 -5.33 -2.60
N ASP A 53 -0.75 -6.52 -3.09
CA ASP A 53 -1.36 -7.10 -4.30
C ASP A 53 -2.89 -7.15 -4.18
N GLY A 54 -3.39 -7.70 -3.05
CA GLY A 54 -4.83 -7.76 -2.79
C GLY A 54 -5.48 -6.39 -2.60
N LEU A 55 -4.75 -5.44 -2.01
CA LEU A 55 -5.20 -4.05 -1.85
C LEU A 55 -5.27 -3.32 -3.19
N MET A 56 -4.28 -3.51 -4.07
CA MET A 56 -4.21 -2.91 -5.39
C MET A 56 -5.33 -3.42 -6.29
N GLU A 57 -5.63 -4.71 -6.26
CA GLU A 57 -6.77 -5.28 -6.99
C GLU A 57 -8.09 -4.66 -6.53
N ARG A 58 -8.28 -4.53 -5.21
CA ARG A 58 -9.46 -3.88 -4.64
C ARG A 58 -9.53 -2.40 -4.97
N LEU A 59 -8.40 -1.69 -4.96
CA LEU A 59 -8.34 -0.29 -5.40
C LEU A 59 -8.70 -0.16 -6.87
N ARG A 60 -8.20 -1.02 -7.76
CA ARG A 60 -8.55 -1.02 -9.19
C ARG A 60 -10.03 -1.30 -9.42
N SER A 61 -10.63 -2.17 -8.61
CA SER A 61 -12.06 -2.53 -8.69
C SER A 61 -12.98 -1.42 -8.18
N GLU A 62 -12.67 -0.84 -7.01
CA GLU A 62 -13.54 0.15 -6.33
C GLU A 62 -13.23 1.61 -6.73
N HIS A 63 -11.97 1.92 -7.02
CA HIS A 63 -11.54 3.25 -7.44
C HIS A 63 -11.21 3.29 -8.93
N LYS A 64 -11.81 4.27 -9.61
CA LYS A 64 -11.50 4.56 -11.02
C LYS A 64 -10.03 4.98 -11.26
N ASN A 65 -9.29 5.36 -10.23
CA ASN A 65 -7.92 5.84 -10.38
C ASN A 65 -7.01 5.45 -9.17
N PRO A 66 -6.31 4.31 -9.23
CA PRO A 66 -5.36 3.89 -8.19
C PRO A 66 -4.11 4.79 -8.12
N ALA A 67 -3.83 5.61 -9.13
CA ALA A 67 -2.65 6.48 -9.15
C ALA A 67 -2.66 7.50 -8.01
N PHE A 68 -3.84 7.98 -7.58
CA PHE A 68 -3.92 8.90 -6.44
C PHE A 68 -3.42 8.24 -5.14
N TRP A 69 -3.81 6.97 -4.93
CA TRP A 69 -3.33 6.21 -3.79
C TRP A 69 -1.82 5.98 -3.88
N ALA A 70 -1.29 5.62 -5.05
CA ALA A 70 0.13 5.43 -5.27
C ALA A 70 0.94 6.70 -4.97
N ILE A 71 0.50 7.87 -5.45
CA ILE A 71 1.15 9.17 -5.16
C ILE A 71 1.13 9.47 -3.66
N ALA A 72 0.00 9.25 -2.99
CA ALA A 72 -0.11 9.48 -1.56
C ALA A 72 0.75 8.50 -0.75
N TYR A 73 0.91 7.26 -1.22
CA TYR A 73 1.78 6.26 -0.61
C TYR A 73 3.26 6.59 -0.82
N LYS A 74 3.68 7.05 -2.01
CA LYS A 74 5.06 7.51 -2.27
C LYS A 74 5.48 8.63 -1.32
N ARG A 75 4.62 9.66 -1.17
CA ARG A 75 4.83 10.76 -0.20
C ARG A 75 4.96 10.27 1.23
N LYS A 76 4.26 9.19 1.58
CA LYS A 76 4.39 8.58 2.90
C LYS A 76 5.74 7.89 3.06
N CYS A 77 6.18 7.13 2.07
CA CYS A 77 7.50 6.50 2.10
C CYS A 77 8.61 7.55 2.25
N GLU A 78 8.53 8.65 1.50
CA GLU A 78 9.43 9.81 1.63
C GLU A 78 9.42 10.40 3.05
N ARG A 79 8.23 10.57 3.65
CA ARG A 79 8.08 11.11 5.00
C ARG A 79 8.64 10.18 6.08
N GLU A 80 8.51 8.87 5.91
CA GLU A 80 9.05 7.86 6.82
C GLU A 80 10.56 7.61 6.55
N GLY A 81 11.10 8.13 5.45
CA GLY A 81 12.51 7.96 5.07
C GLY A 81 12.86 6.54 4.62
N VAL A 82 11.87 5.78 4.14
CA VAL A 82 12.03 4.39 3.70
C VAL A 82 11.88 4.29 2.17
N PRO A 83 12.62 3.37 1.52
CA PRO A 83 12.47 3.14 0.09
C PRO A 83 11.04 2.67 -0.24
N CYS A 84 10.44 3.27 -1.26
CA CYS A 84 9.07 2.96 -1.65
C CYS A 84 9.04 1.71 -2.55
N PRO A 85 8.36 0.62 -2.17
CA PRO A 85 8.30 -0.60 -2.97
C PRO A 85 7.56 -0.41 -4.32
N LEU A 86 6.69 0.60 -4.42
CA LEU A 86 5.96 0.87 -5.67
C LEU A 86 6.86 1.41 -6.78
N ASP A 87 7.99 2.04 -6.44
CA ASP A 87 8.92 2.56 -7.47
C ASP A 87 9.65 1.43 -8.20
N GLU A 88 9.88 0.28 -7.55
CA GLU A 88 10.40 -0.92 -8.23
C GLU A 88 9.35 -1.54 -9.17
N GLU A 89 8.08 -1.61 -8.75
CA GLU A 89 7.01 -2.23 -9.56
C GLU A 89 6.56 -1.36 -10.75
N ASP A 90 6.54 -0.03 -10.61
CA ASP A 90 6.29 0.90 -11.71
C ASP A 90 7.38 0.79 -12.79
N ALA A 91 8.64 0.52 -12.40
CA ALA A 91 9.74 0.30 -13.35
C ALA A 91 9.63 -1.05 -14.09
N GLU A 92 9.11 -2.09 -13.44
CA GLU A 92 8.94 -3.42 -14.04
C GLU A 92 7.72 -3.49 -14.99
N THR A 93 6.67 -2.68 -14.75
CA THR A 93 5.46 -2.65 -15.59
C THR A 93 5.60 -1.76 -16.83
N ALA A 94 6.61 -0.89 -16.87
CA ALA A 94 6.90 0.00 -18.00
C ALA A 94 7.90 -0.60 -19.03
N GLY A 95 8.29 -1.87 -18.87
CA GLY A 95 9.21 -2.61 -19.74
C GLY A 95 8.51 -3.43 -20.82
#